data_AF-A0A948ZFK9-F1
#
_entry.id   AF-A0A948ZFK9-F1
#
_cell.length_a   1.000
_cell.length_b   1.000
_cell.length_c   1.000
_cell.angle_alpha   90.00
_cell.angle_beta   90.00
_cell.angle_gamma   90.00
#
_symmetry.space_group_name_H-M   'P 1'
#
loop_
_entity.id
_entity.type
_entity.pdbx_description
1 polymer ?
#
loop_
_entity_poly.entity_id
_entity_poly.type
_entity_poly.pdbx_seq_one_letter_code
_entity_poly.pdbx_strand_id
1 'polypeptide(L)'
;MKRNMKKAYKKKNNPLLKFLFTLISLFFLIVVISVIVFRLKTAAKKQLFVKSTGATEQITVFTHGSFGSVIGLINFFQVIKDDISGTTYKKTVSKMRNDPGFYSSQPIMQKGLVSINPSFDLNSISNARYAAYPLIKGYDQIEQSLNQNRINNHYYTFGWSGLLSQSRRRKEAIRFYNALSEEIDKYKLLGKNVQIKILTHSHGGNLALNLAAVHAIMNNFENIDLLINNAINEDQKEAYKLMYEQIKTLPKKSSLTGLKGQKFLDYFPEKKDFKISELLMFGCPIQPETEPLVLNNFFGHIYNIYSEEDVVQDLDVFSTKKESKKRLKILKKVDLSKLRTKPEITQIKIMIERDIRKNKLESQKIFSLAQTETTTNNSNHNDGFIKKLLSNKVLFSKKTMDPSHKEMWFVSWEKSKNKDANALEIIPCVTFMPLILNAVKSMAKFTNDIDINLRLTARNLKVYAFKHKEKIKMTTNKMTVPRNLVDSIKTKLLEWRPEDISVTKQFDTIKNYQAQN
;
A
#
# COMPACT_ATOMS: atom_id res chain seq x y z
N MET A 1 32.44 101.39 -0.27
CA MET A 1 33.12 100.61 0.79
C MET A 1 32.10 99.64 1.42
N LYS A 2 32.29 98.32 1.26
CA LYS A 2 31.33 97.25 1.60
C LYS A 2 31.08 97.16 3.12
N ARG A 3 29.83 97.29 3.56
CA ARG A 3 29.38 97.08 4.95
C ARG A 3 28.72 95.71 5.11
N ASN A 4 29.31 94.89 5.97
CA ASN A 4 28.88 93.55 6.36
C ASN A 4 27.58 93.57 7.19
N MET A 5 26.55 92.83 6.76
CA MET A 5 25.47 92.34 7.62
C MET A 5 25.51 90.80 7.65
N LYS A 6 26.15 90.22 8.67
CA LYS A 6 25.92 88.81 9.05
C LYS A 6 24.94 88.79 10.21
N LYS A 7 23.65 88.59 9.92
CA LYS A 7 22.65 88.25 10.95
C LYS A 7 22.78 86.76 11.26
N ALA A 8 23.23 86.44 12.48
CA ALA A 8 23.27 85.08 12.99
C ALA A 8 21.84 84.61 13.31
N TYR A 9 21.27 83.76 12.46
CA TYR A 9 19.96 83.15 12.69
C TYR A 9 20.11 82.04 13.74
N LYS A 10 19.74 82.32 14.99
CA LYS A 10 19.79 81.36 16.11
C LYS A 10 18.67 80.33 15.90
N LYS A 11 19.03 79.16 15.34
CA LYS A 11 18.12 78.06 15.01
C LYS A 11 17.39 77.56 16.27
N LYS A 12 16.11 77.90 16.40
CA LYS A 12 15.26 77.51 17.54
C LYS A 12 15.03 76.00 17.49
N ASN A 13 15.59 75.27 18.45
CA ASN A 13 15.43 73.81 18.59
C ASN A 13 13.96 73.51 18.94
N ASN A 14 13.16 73.09 17.95
CA ASN A 14 11.77 72.69 18.19
C ASN A 14 11.74 71.18 18.56
N PRO A 15 11.45 70.82 19.82
CA PRO A 15 11.43 69.42 20.27
C PRO A 15 10.36 68.59 19.54
N LEU A 16 9.25 69.22 19.14
CA LEU A 16 8.19 68.57 18.38
C LEU A 16 8.68 68.16 16.98
N LEU A 17 9.48 69.01 16.34
CA LEU A 17 10.07 68.72 15.04
C LEU A 17 11.07 67.56 15.12
N LYS A 18 11.84 67.45 16.21
CA LYS A 18 12.74 66.31 16.45
C LYS A 18 11.95 65.02 16.63
N PHE A 19 10.90 65.03 17.46
CA PHE A 19 10.04 63.87 17.68
C PHE A 19 9.37 63.38 16.39
N LEU A 20 8.84 64.30 15.56
CA LEU A 20 8.25 63.96 14.26
C LEU A 20 9.29 63.31 13.33
N PHE A 21 10.52 63.84 13.31
CA PHE A 21 11.61 63.28 12.51
C PHE A 21 11.99 61.87 12.96
N THR A 22 11.99 61.60 14.28
CA THR A 22 12.24 60.27 14.83
C THR A 22 11.14 59.27 14.44
N LEU A 23 9.86 59.67 14.51
CA LEU A 23 8.73 58.84 14.07
C LEU A 23 8.80 58.49 12.58
N ILE A 24 9.09 59.49 11.73
CA ILE A 24 9.26 59.28 10.29
C ILE A 24 10.43 58.33 10.01
N SER A 25 11.55 58.49 10.73
CA SER A 25 12.72 57.62 10.60
C SER A 25 12.42 56.18 11.00
N LEU A 26 11.67 55.97 12.09
CA LEU A 26 11.27 54.64 12.56
C LEU A 26 10.30 53.96 11.57
N PHE A 27 9.34 54.71 11.04
CA PHE A 27 8.43 54.21 10.01
C PHE A 27 9.19 53.78 8.76
N PHE A 28 10.14 54.60 8.29
CA PHE A 28 10.97 54.27 7.13
C PHE A 28 11.82 53.01 7.37
N LEU A 29 12.38 52.85 8.58
CA LEU A 29 13.11 51.64 8.97
C LEU A 29 12.23 50.38 8.92
N ILE A 30 10.99 50.46 9.42
CA ILE A 30 10.03 49.34 9.37
C ILE A 30 9.69 48.97 7.93
N VAL A 31 9.48 49.97 7.06
CA VAL A 31 9.23 49.74 5.63
C VAL A 31 10.43 49.09 4.95
N VAL A 32 11.64 49.57 5.21
CA VAL A 32 12.89 48.99 4.65
C VAL A 32 13.07 47.55 5.11
N ILE A 33 12.89 47.26 6.41
CA ILE A 33 12.95 45.89 6.94
C ILE A 33 11.89 45.00 6.29
N SER A 34 10.66 45.51 6.13
CA SER A 34 9.58 44.77 5.49
C SER A 34 9.89 44.45 4.02
N VAL A 35 10.46 45.40 3.27
CA VAL A 35 10.90 45.20 1.89
C VAL A 35 12.06 44.22 1.80
N ILE A 36 13.03 44.29 2.72
CA ILE A 36 14.16 43.34 2.80
C ILE A 36 13.63 41.93 3.09
N VAL A 37 12.77 41.76 4.09
CA VAL A 37 12.15 40.47 4.44
C VAL A 37 11.33 39.94 3.26
N PHE A 38 10.58 40.81 2.57
CA PHE A 38 9.82 40.44 1.37
C PHE A 38 10.74 40.01 0.22
N ARG A 39 11.84 40.73 -0.02
CA ARG A 39 12.85 40.40 -1.04
C ARG A 39 13.61 39.13 -0.72
N LEU A 40 13.97 38.89 0.55
CA LEU A 40 14.60 37.63 0.98
C LEU A 40 13.63 36.45 0.84
N LYS A 41 12.35 36.60 1.19
CA LYS A 41 11.33 35.57 0.97
C LYS A 41 11.09 35.29 -0.51
N THR A 42 11.08 36.32 -1.36
CA THR A 42 10.90 36.15 -2.81
C THR A 42 12.16 35.59 -3.47
N ALA A 43 13.36 36.01 -3.07
CA ALA A 43 14.62 35.47 -3.55
C ALA A 43 14.80 34.00 -3.14
N ALA A 44 14.47 33.64 -1.89
CA ALA A 44 14.46 32.25 -1.44
C ALA A 44 13.46 31.41 -2.25
N LYS A 45 12.25 31.93 -2.53
CA LYS A 45 11.29 31.27 -3.43
C LYS A 45 11.81 31.13 -4.87
N LYS A 46 12.58 32.11 -5.38
CA LYS A 46 13.11 32.12 -6.74
C LYS A 46 14.33 31.21 -6.90
N GLN A 47 15.18 31.08 -5.87
CA GLN A 47 16.27 30.10 -5.81
C GLN A 47 15.78 28.66 -5.61
N LEU A 48 14.62 28.47 -5.00
CA LEU A 48 13.98 27.15 -4.86
C LEU A 48 13.44 26.58 -6.19
N PHE A 49 13.36 27.38 -7.26
CA PHE A 49 13.19 26.84 -8.61
C PHE A 49 14.54 26.34 -9.15
N VAL A 50 15.10 25.35 -8.46
CA VAL A 50 16.19 24.54 -9.00
C VAL A 50 15.66 23.91 -10.28
N LYS A 51 16.32 24.19 -11.41
CA LYS A 51 16.01 23.57 -12.70
C LYS A 51 16.00 22.06 -12.47
N SER A 52 14.83 21.43 -12.59
CA SER A 52 14.65 20.00 -12.38
C SER A 52 15.76 19.28 -13.13
N THR A 53 16.58 18.52 -12.42
CA THR A 53 17.74 17.83 -12.99
C THR A 53 17.33 16.68 -13.93
N GLY A 54 16.03 16.51 -14.20
CA GLY A 54 15.48 15.43 -15.01
C GLY A 54 15.54 14.05 -14.35
N ALA A 55 16.32 13.89 -13.27
CA ALA A 55 16.42 12.65 -12.52
C ALA A 55 15.07 12.33 -11.85
N THR A 56 14.45 11.25 -12.31
CA THR A 56 13.19 10.75 -11.74
C THR A 56 13.52 9.82 -10.59
N GLU A 57 13.02 10.15 -9.40
CA GLU A 57 13.10 9.31 -8.21
C GLU A 57 11.88 8.39 -8.16
N GLN A 58 12.01 7.25 -7.50
CA GLN A 58 10.88 6.36 -7.22
C GLN A 58 10.69 6.21 -5.71
N ILE A 59 9.46 6.33 -5.23
CA ILE A 59 9.07 5.93 -3.88
C ILE A 59 8.32 4.61 -3.99
N THR A 60 8.82 3.57 -3.33
CA THR A 60 8.15 2.25 -3.25
C THR A 60 7.66 2.00 -1.84
N VAL A 61 6.33 1.93 -1.66
CA VAL A 61 5.70 1.72 -0.35
C VAL A 61 5.10 0.32 -0.24
N PHE A 62 5.50 -0.43 0.78
CA PHE A 62 4.90 -1.72 1.14
C PHE A 62 3.84 -1.53 2.22
N THR A 63 2.61 -1.98 1.98
CA THR A 63 1.52 -1.92 2.97
C THR A 63 0.91 -3.31 3.18
N HIS A 64 0.79 -3.68 4.44
CA HIS A 64 0.36 -5.00 4.86
C HIS A 64 -1.17 -5.15 4.86
N GLY A 65 -1.63 -6.39 5.03
CA GLY A 65 -3.05 -6.76 5.18
C GLY A 65 -3.65 -6.53 6.56
N SER A 66 -4.88 -7.01 6.75
CA SER A 66 -5.49 -7.11 8.08
C SER A 66 -4.86 -8.23 8.89
N PHE A 67 -5.07 -8.21 10.21
CA PHE A 67 -4.55 -9.21 11.12
C PHE A 67 -5.65 -10.01 11.77
N GLY A 68 -5.33 -11.28 12.06
CA GLY A 68 -6.16 -12.15 12.85
C GLY A 68 -7.58 -12.28 12.29
N SER A 69 -7.74 -12.38 10.97
CA SER A 69 -9.06 -12.46 10.33
C SER A 69 -9.90 -13.59 10.93
N VAL A 70 -9.25 -14.72 11.26
CA VAL A 70 -9.85 -15.85 11.97
C VAL A 70 -10.32 -15.48 13.40
N ILE A 71 -9.59 -14.62 14.11
CA ILE A 71 -10.01 -14.09 15.42
C ILE A 71 -11.18 -13.11 15.27
N GLY A 72 -11.20 -12.36 14.18
CA GLY A 72 -12.32 -11.48 13.82
C GLY A 72 -13.64 -12.24 13.69
N LEU A 73 -13.60 -13.53 13.31
CA LEU A 73 -14.78 -14.40 13.24
C LEU A 73 -15.41 -14.66 14.61
N ILE A 74 -14.64 -14.61 15.70
CA ILE A 74 -15.16 -14.80 17.05
C ILE A 74 -15.98 -13.57 17.49
N ASN A 75 -15.70 -12.38 16.93
CA ASN A 75 -16.45 -11.14 17.16
C ASN A 75 -17.27 -10.70 15.93
N PHE A 76 -17.76 -11.69 15.17
CA PHE A 76 -18.40 -11.55 13.86
C PHE A 76 -19.39 -10.37 13.75
N PHE A 77 -20.37 -10.30 14.65
CA PHE A 77 -21.45 -9.30 14.55
C PHE A 77 -20.96 -7.85 14.75
N GLN A 78 -19.92 -7.63 15.56
CA GLN A 78 -19.38 -6.30 15.81
C GLN A 78 -18.52 -5.80 14.64
N VAL A 79 -17.77 -6.71 13.99
CA VAL A 79 -17.02 -6.38 12.77
C VAL A 79 -17.96 -6.00 11.63
N ILE A 80 -19.10 -6.72 11.48
CA ILE A 80 -20.12 -6.42 10.45
C ILE A 80 -20.79 -5.06 10.69
N LYS A 81 -21.08 -4.71 11.94
CA LYS A 81 -21.64 -3.40 12.32
C LYS A 81 -20.62 -2.26 12.21
N ASP A 82 -19.39 -2.55 11.80
CA ASP A 82 -18.27 -1.61 11.71
C ASP A 82 -17.92 -0.90 13.04
N ASP A 83 -18.40 -1.45 14.17
CA ASP A 83 -18.12 -0.97 15.52
C ASP A 83 -17.17 -1.94 16.22
N ILE A 84 -15.89 -1.70 15.99
CA ILE A 84 -14.80 -2.47 16.62
C ILE A 84 -14.24 -1.78 17.87
N SER A 85 -14.90 -0.72 18.36
CA SER A 85 -14.48 -0.05 19.57
C SER A 85 -14.72 -0.94 20.79
N GLY A 86 -13.80 -0.96 21.77
CA GLY A 86 -13.90 -1.82 22.96
C GLY A 86 -13.69 -3.33 22.74
N THR A 87 -13.71 -3.83 21.50
CA THR A 87 -13.66 -5.28 21.21
C THR A 87 -12.35 -5.96 21.59
N THR A 88 -12.44 -7.23 21.99
CA THR A 88 -11.27 -8.11 22.21
C THR A 88 -10.42 -8.21 20.94
N TYR A 89 -11.04 -8.21 19.76
CA TYR A 89 -10.33 -8.16 18.48
C TYR A 89 -9.38 -6.96 18.39
N LYS A 90 -9.87 -5.74 18.66
CA LYS A 90 -9.05 -4.52 18.65
C LYS A 90 -7.93 -4.58 19.69
N LYS A 91 -8.22 -5.05 20.90
CA LYS A 91 -7.22 -5.21 21.97
C LYS A 91 -6.13 -6.21 21.54
N THR A 92 -6.50 -7.38 21.04
CA THR A 92 -5.57 -8.42 20.56
C THR A 92 -4.70 -7.89 19.42
N VAL A 93 -5.29 -7.25 18.40
CA VAL A 93 -4.52 -6.65 17.30
C VAL A 93 -3.56 -5.58 17.81
N SER A 94 -3.96 -4.80 18.82
CA SER A 94 -3.07 -3.82 19.44
C SER A 94 -1.89 -4.49 20.16
N LYS A 95 -2.13 -5.58 20.91
CA LYS A 95 -1.07 -6.35 21.58
C LYS A 95 -0.11 -6.98 20.55
N MET A 96 -0.65 -7.59 19.50
CA MET A 96 0.15 -8.13 18.38
C MET A 96 1.05 -7.06 17.74
N ARG A 97 0.58 -5.81 17.61
CA ARG A 97 1.41 -4.72 17.06
C ARG A 97 2.54 -4.28 17.99
N ASN A 98 2.47 -4.60 19.27
CA ASN A 98 3.53 -4.32 20.23
C ASN A 98 4.53 -5.49 20.35
N ASP A 99 4.23 -6.64 19.75
CA ASP A 99 5.09 -7.82 19.75
C ASP A 99 6.16 -7.72 18.65
N PRO A 100 7.47 -7.74 18.97
CA PRO A 100 8.53 -7.74 17.96
C PRO A 100 8.45 -8.93 16.98
N GLY A 101 7.99 -10.10 17.45
CA GLY A 101 7.84 -11.30 16.62
C GLY A 101 6.84 -11.12 15.48
N PHE A 102 5.90 -10.18 15.62
CA PHE A 102 4.91 -9.86 14.60
C PHE A 102 5.51 -9.30 13.31
N TYR A 103 6.64 -8.62 13.41
CA TYR A 103 7.36 -7.98 12.31
C TYR A 103 8.31 -8.93 11.58
N SER A 104 8.43 -10.17 12.07
CA SER A 104 9.46 -11.09 11.63
C SER A 104 9.17 -11.83 10.33
N SER A 105 7.97 -11.72 9.76
CA SER A 105 7.56 -12.57 8.63
C SER A 105 6.99 -11.81 7.43
N GLN A 106 6.85 -10.48 7.48
CA GLN A 106 6.26 -9.71 6.39
C GLN A 106 6.91 -8.32 6.32
N PRO A 107 6.84 -7.62 5.17
CA PRO A 107 7.38 -6.28 5.01
C PRO A 107 6.48 -5.23 5.68
N ILE A 108 6.57 -5.16 7.00
CA ILE A 108 5.83 -4.24 7.86
C ILE A 108 6.74 -3.61 8.91
N MET A 109 6.49 -2.35 9.25
CA MET A 109 7.05 -1.68 10.42
C MET A 109 5.94 -1.06 11.29
N GLN A 110 6.31 -0.21 12.23
CA GLN A 110 5.39 0.55 13.07
C GLN A 110 4.35 1.33 12.25
N LYS A 111 3.32 1.86 12.93
CA LYS A 111 2.25 2.59 12.25
C LYS A 111 2.77 3.88 11.61
N GLY A 112 2.21 4.26 10.46
CA GLY A 112 2.63 5.41 9.66
C GLY A 112 3.56 5.01 8.51
N LEU A 113 4.05 6.03 7.80
CA LEU A 113 5.01 5.88 6.72
C LEU A 113 6.43 5.84 7.32
N VAL A 114 7.13 4.73 7.15
CA VAL A 114 8.44 4.48 7.73
C VAL A 114 9.42 4.19 6.60
N SER A 115 10.46 5.01 6.46
CA SER A 115 11.54 4.77 5.50
C SER A 115 12.34 3.53 5.91
N ILE A 116 12.73 2.73 4.93
CA ILE A 116 13.54 1.53 5.08
C ILE A 116 14.76 1.66 4.19
N ASN A 117 15.95 1.53 4.78
CA ASN A 117 17.16 1.23 4.03
C ASN A 117 17.30 -0.29 3.92
N PRO A 118 17.01 -0.91 2.75
CA PRO A 118 16.96 -2.36 2.65
C PRO A 118 18.35 -2.97 2.89
N SER A 119 18.41 -4.02 3.71
CA SER A 119 19.67 -4.63 4.14
C SER A 119 19.53 -6.14 4.35
N PHE A 120 20.62 -6.86 4.10
CA PHE A 120 20.80 -8.25 4.56
C PHE A 120 21.69 -8.34 5.81
N ASP A 121 22.31 -7.25 6.23
CA ASP A 121 23.15 -7.22 7.43
C ASP A 121 22.28 -6.99 8.68
N LEU A 122 22.18 -8.00 9.54
CA LEU A 122 21.44 -7.92 10.80
C LEU A 122 21.97 -6.84 11.74
N ASN A 123 23.29 -6.58 11.70
CA ASN A 123 23.91 -5.60 12.60
C ASN A 123 23.47 -4.17 12.28
N SER A 124 23.07 -3.91 11.03
CA SER A 124 22.60 -2.58 10.59
C SER A 124 21.35 -2.07 11.33
N ILE A 125 20.66 -2.93 12.07
CA ILE A 125 19.42 -2.60 12.80
C ILE A 125 19.38 -3.16 14.23
N SER A 126 20.54 -3.18 14.90
CA SER A 126 20.63 -3.66 16.29
C SER A 126 20.13 -5.10 16.47
N ASN A 127 20.35 -5.96 15.47
CA ASN A 127 19.95 -7.37 15.47
C ASN A 127 18.43 -7.64 15.58
N ALA A 128 17.59 -6.63 15.36
CA ALA A 128 16.14 -6.84 15.30
C ALA A 128 15.78 -7.66 14.06
N ARG A 129 15.12 -8.81 14.21
CA ARG A 129 14.80 -9.71 13.08
C ARG A 129 13.53 -9.29 12.34
N TYR A 130 13.49 -8.05 11.82
CA TYR A 130 12.35 -7.53 11.07
C TYR A 130 12.44 -7.91 9.60
N ALA A 131 11.47 -8.67 9.09
CA ALA A 131 11.51 -9.20 7.73
C ALA A 131 11.45 -8.12 6.62
N ALA A 132 11.00 -6.91 6.95
CA ALA A 132 10.96 -5.81 5.98
C ALA A 132 12.33 -5.53 5.35
N TYR A 133 13.41 -5.54 6.12
CA TYR A 133 14.75 -5.22 5.62
C TYR A 133 15.25 -6.23 4.58
N PRO A 134 15.37 -7.54 4.87
CA PRO A 134 15.90 -8.52 3.93
C PRO A 134 14.93 -8.79 2.77
N LEU A 135 13.61 -8.73 2.99
CA LEU A 135 12.64 -8.93 1.92
C LEU A 135 12.68 -7.82 0.88
N ILE A 136 12.69 -6.56 1.34
CA ILE A 136 12.79 -5.42 0.44
C ILE A 136 14.18 -5.42 -0.22
N LYS A 137 15.23 -5.89 0.46
CA LYS A 137 16.55 -6.01 -0.17
C LYS A 137 16.57 -7.07 -1.28
N GLY A 138 15.90 -8.21 -1.09
CA GLY A 138 15.72 -9.20 -2.15
C GLY A 138 14.93 -8.66 -3.34
N TYR A 139 13.87 -7.89 -3.07
CA TYR A 139 13.11 -7.18 -4.12
C TYR A 139 14.01 -6.22 -4.90
N ASP A 140 14.75 -5.36 -4.19
CA ASP A 140 15.69 -4.39 -4.76
C ASP A 140 16.76 -5.06 -5.61
N GLN A 141 17.38 -6.17 -5.15
CA GLN A 141 18.37 -6.89 -5.94
C GLN A 141 17.80 -7.46 -7.25
N ILE A 142 16.57 -7.97 -7.23
CA ILE A 142 15.91 -8.45 -8.45
C ILE A 142 15.61 -7.27 -9.37
N GLU A 143 15.10 -6.16 -8.84
CA GLU A 143 14.84 -4.92 -9.61
C GLU A 143 16.12 -4.39 -10.26
N GLN A 144 17.22 -4.30 -9.52
CA GLN A 144 18.52 -3.85 -10.01
C GLN A 144 19.13 -4.81 -11.03
N SER A 145 18.89 -6.12 -10.92
CA SER A 145 19.38 -7.10 -11.90
C SER A 145 18.71 -6.98 -13.27
N LEU A 146 17.54 -6.33 -13.34
CA LEU A 146 16.74 -6.19 -14.56
C LEU A 146 16.87 -4.82 -15.21
N ASN A 147 17.20 -3.78 -14.44
CA ASN A 147 17.25 -2.41 -14.93
C ASN A 147 18.68 -1.94 -15.17
N GLN A 148 19.04 -1.70 -16.43
CA GLN A 148 20.34 -1.11 -16.80
C GLN A 148 20.47 0.35 -16.32
N ASN A 149 19.37 1.10 -16.35
CA ASN A 149 19.31 2.45 -15.80
C ASN A 149 18.88 2.37 -14.34
N ARG A 150 19.80 2.70 -13.43
CA ARG A 150 19.51 2.74 -11.99
C ARG A 150 18.52 3.87 -11.70
N ILE A 151 17.24 3.53 -11.53
CA ILE A 151 16.28 4.41 -10.88
C ILE A 151 16.66 4.46 -9.40
N ASN A 152 16.81 5.67 -8.86
CA ASN A 152 17.04 5.82 -7.43
C ASN A 152 15.70 5.58 -6.70
N ASN A 153 15.60 4.40 -6.06
CA ASN A 153 14.38 3.93 -5.44
C ASN A 153 14.48 4.05 -3.92
N HIS A 154 13.53 4.77 -3.32
CA HIS A 154 13.41 4.98 -1.88
C HIS A 154 12.29 4.09 -1.35
N TYR A 155 12.64 3.22 -0.40
CA TYR A 155 11.73 2.22 0.11
C TYR A 155 11.09 2.65 1.42
N TYR A 156 9.80 2.35 1.56
CA TYR A 156 9.01 2.64 2.75
C TYR A 156 8.10 1.47 3.07
N THR A 157 7.70 1.38 4.33
CA THR A 157 6.49 0.65 4.71
C THR A 157 5.42 1.63 5.18
N PHE A 158 4.16 1.31 4.94
CA PHE A 158 3.05 1.98 5.59
C PHE A 158 2.35 1.00 6.54
N GLY A 159 2.62 1.16 7.83
CA GLY A 159 1.93 0.41 8.87
C GLY A 159 0.59 1.03 9.21
N TRP A 160 -0.50 0.25 9.22
CA TRP A 160 -1.81 0.68 9.69
C TRP A 160 -2.30 -0.20 10.85
N SER A 161 -3.55 -0.02 11.29
CA SER A 161 -4.07 -0.82 12.40
C SER A 161 -4.26 -2.30 12.07
N GLY A 162 -4.43 -2.67 10.81
CA GLY A 162 -4.75 -4.05 10.40
C GLY A 162 -6.13 -4.55 10.83
N LEU A 163 -7.05 -3.64 11.16
CA LEU A 163 -8.40 -3.96 11.62
C LEU A 163 -9.36 -4.10 10.42
N LEU A 164 -10.27 -5.07 10.47
CA LEU A 164 -11.24 -5.36 9.40
C LEU A 164 -12.36 -4.31 9.21
N SER A 165 -12.42 -3.26 10.03
CA SER A 165 -13.41 -2.18 9.91
C SER A 165 -13.23 -1.31 8.66
N GLN A 166 -14.32 -1.03 7.93
CA GLN A 166 -14.33 -0.13 6.78
C GLN A 166 -14.06 1.32 7.19
N SER A 167 -14.79 1.82 8.18
CA SER A 167 -14.59 3.15 8.76
C SER A 167 -13.14 3.34 9.21
N ARG A 168 -12.55 2.29 9.80
CA ARG A 168 -11.14 2.32 10.17
C ARG A 168 -10.21 2.39 8.96
N ARG A 169 -10.44 1.58 7.92
CA ARG A 169 -9.64 1.63 6.67
C ARG A 169 -9.68 3.00 6.02
N ARG A 170 -10.85 3.66 5.97
CA ARG A 170 -10.97 5.04 5.44
C ARG A 170 -10.13 6.04 6.26
N LYS A 171 -10.21 5.99 7.59
CA LYS A 171 -9.36 6.81 8.48
C LYS A 171 -7.86 6.57 8.25
N GLU A 172 -7.46 5.31 8.07
CA GLU A 172 -6.05 4.98 7.81
C GLU A 172 -5.61 5.39 6.39
N ALA A 173 -6.51 5.38 5.40
CA ALA A 173 -6.25 5.93 4.07
C ALA A 173 -6.03 7.44 4.11
N ILE A 174 -6.81 8.19 4.91
CA ILE A 174 -6.56 9.62 5.15
C ILE A 174 -5.16 9.86 5.69
N ARG A 175 -4.74 9.10 6.71
CA ARG A 175 -3.37 9.18 7.26
C ARG A 175 -2.31 8.83 6.24
N PHE A 176 -2.57 7.82 5.42
CA PHE A 176 -1.63 7.39 4.39
C PHE A 176 -1.47 8.47 3.33
N TYR A 177 -2.58 9.07 2.88
CA TYR A 177 -2.57 10.21 1.95
C TYR A 177 -1.78 11.39 2.52
N ASN A 178 -2.04 11.74 3.78
CA ASN A 178 -1.33 12.82 4.49
C ASN A 178 0.18 12.56 4.59
N ALA A 179 0.58 11.38 5.07
CA ALA A 179 1.99 11.02 5.20
C ALA A 179 2.72 11.00 3.85
N LEU A 180 2.07 10.45 2.82
CA LEU A 180 2.63 10.40 1.48
C LEU A 180 2.76 11.81 0.88
N SER A 181 1.77 12.67 1.09
CA SER A 181 1.85 14.08 0.67
C SER A 181 3.02 14.80 1.32
N GLU A 182 3.20 14.66 2.65
CA GLU A 182 4.32 15.28 3.35
C GLU A 182 5.66 14.79 2.83
N GLU A 183 5.76 13.49 2.51
CA GLU A 183 6.97 12.91 1.97
C GLU A 183 7.28 13.44 0.57
N ILE A 184 6.29 13.49 -0.32
CA ILE A 184 6.44 14.04 -1.68
C ILE A 184 6.88 15.50 -1.65
N ASP A 185 6.34 16.29 -0.72
CA ASP A 185 6.69 17.71 -0.58
C ASP A 185 8.20 17.86 -0.29
N LYS A 186 8.83 16.93 0.45
CA LYS A 186 10.30 16.93 0.66
C LYS A 186 11.07 16.78 -0.66
N TYR A 187 10.62 15.92 -1.58
CA TYR A 187 11.27 15.75 -2.88
C TYR A 187 11.00 16.95 -3.80
N LYS A 188 9.79 17.51 -3.78
CA LYS A 188 9.45 18.72 -4.53
C LYS A 188 10.32 19.91 -4.11
N LEU A 189 10.60 20.07 -2.81
CA LEU A 189 11.52 21.09 -2.29
C LEU A 189 12.96 20.91 -2.80
N LEU A 190 13.35 19.69 -3.16
CA LEU A 190 14.65 19.38 -3.76
C LEU A 190 14.64 19.47 -5.30
N GLY A 191 13.54 19.92 -5.92
CA GLY A 191 13.40 19.98 -7.38
C GLY A 191 13.31 18.61 -8.06
N LYS A 192 12.98 17.55 -7.30
CA LYS A 192 12.93 16.17 -7.79
C LYS A 192 11.50 15.77 -8.16
N ASN A 193 11.36 15.09 -9.29
CA ASN A 193 10.11 14.45 -9.69
C ASN A 193 10.07 13.03 -9.13
N VAL A 194 8.94 12.64 -8.55
CA VAL A 194 8.77 11.34 -7.89
C VAL A 194 7.69 10.52 -8.56
N GLN A 195 8.01 9.28 -8.89
CA GLN A 195 7.04 8.24 -9.22
C GLN A 195 6.70 7.42 -7.97
N ILE A 196 5.44 7.09 -7.78
CA ILE A 196 4.98 6.41 -6.57
C ILE A 196 4.46 5.02 -6.93
N LYS A 197 5.07 4.01 -6.33
CA LYS A 197 4.69 2.61 -6.44
C LYS A 197 4.20 2.13 -5.07
N ILE A 198 3.00 1.60 -4.99
CA ILE A 198 2.44 1.01 -3.76
C ILE A 198 2.23 -0.47 -3.98
N LEU A 199 2.84 -1.31 -3.13
CA LEU A 199 2.60 -2.74 -3.05
C LEU A 199 1.76 -3.01 -1.81
N THR A 200 0.64 -3.69 -2.01
CA THR A 200 -0.33 -3.96 -0.96
C THR A 200 -0.59 -5.45 -0.84
N HIS A 201 -0.93 -5.92 0.36
CA HIS A 201 -1.40 -7.28 0.57
C HIS A 201 -2.77 -7.30 1.21
N SER A 202 -3.63 -8.23 0.78
CA SER A 202 -4.95 -8.45 1.38
C SER A 202 -5.76 -7.13 1.43
N HIS A 203 -6.36 -6.81 2.58
CA HIS A 203 -7.07 -5.54 2.80
C HIS A 203 -6.22 -4.26 2.70
N GLY A 204 -4.89 -4.37 2.64
CA GLY A 204 -4.03 -3.24 2.29
C GLY A 204 -4.38 -2.67 0.90
N GLY A 205 -4.87 -3.52 -0.02
CA GLY A 205 -5.36 -3.09 -1.33
C GLY A 205 -6.60 -2.20 -1.21
N ASN A 206 -7.61 -2.64 -0.46
CA ASN A 206 -8.81 -1.83 -0.17
C ASN A 206 -8.45 -0.51 0.54
N LEU A 207 -7.46 -0.50 1.44
CA LEU A 207 -6.95 0.72 2.06
C LEU A 207 -6.33 1.65 1.00
N ALA A 208 -5.50 1.14 0.09
CA ALA A 208 -4.91 1.93 -0.98
C ALA A 208 -5.94 2.47 -1.97
N LEU A 209 -6.98 1.69 -2.30
CA LEU A 209 -8.09 2.17 -3.13
C LEU A 209 -8.83 3.36 -2.51
N ASN A 210 -8.96 3.38 -1.17
CA ASN A 210 -9.53 4.52 -0.46
C ASN A 210 -8.68 5.81 -0.59
N LEU A 211 -7.39 5.74 -0.95
CA LEU A 211 -6.61 6.94 -1.28
C LEU A 211 -7.20 7.70 -2.46
N ALA A 212 -7.74 7.00 -3.46
CA ALA A 212 -8.42 7.64 -4.58
C ALA A 212 -9.71 8.35 -4.16
N ALA A 213 -10.43 7.82 -3.17
CA ALA A 213 -11.58 8.52 -2.59
C ALA A 213 -11.15 9.79 -1.87
N VAL A 214 -10.09 9.75 -1.06
CA VAL A 214 -9.51 10.96 -0.43
C VAL A 214 -9.15 11.97 -1.51
N HIS A 215 -8.39 11.58 -2.52
CA HIS A 215 -7.97 12.47 -3.61
C HIS A 215 -9.16 13.09 -4.38
N ALA A 216 -10.16 12.27 -4.74
CA ALA A 216 -11.35 12.73 -5.45
C ALA A 216 -12.13 13.77 -4.64
N ILE A 217 -12.31 13.52 -3.34
CA ILE A 217 -12.99 14.45 -2.43
C ILE A 217 -12.19 15.74 -2.30
N MET A 218 -10.87 15.67 -2.10
CA MET A 218 -10.05 16.87 -1.97
C MET A 218 -10.05 17.74 -3.23
N ASN A 219 -10.20 17.14 -4.41
CA ASN A 219 -10.30 17.88 -5.66
C ASN A 219 -11.68 18.50 -5.92
N ASN A 220 -12.72 17.99 -5.26
CA ASN A 220 -14.12 18.42 -5.46
C ASN A 220 -14.78 18.82 -4.13
N PHE A 221 -14.01 19.26 -3.14
CA PHE A 221 -14.50 19.42 -1.77
C PHE A 221 -15.67 20.42 -1.70
N GLU A 222 -15.61 21.51 -2.46
CA GLU A 222 -16.64 22.54 -2.57
C GLU A 222 -17.85 22.11 -3.44
N ASN A 223 -17.68 21.09 -4.29
CA ASN A 223 -18.69 20.59 -5.23
C ASN A 223 -18.98 19.10 -4.99
N ILE A 224 -19.06 18.71 -3.72
CA ILE A 224 -19.13 17.29 -3.33
C ILE A 224 -20.39 16.61 -3.88
N ASP A 225 -21.51 17.31 -3.93
CA ASP A 225 -22.77 16.78 -4.46
C ASP A 225 -22.65 16.42 -5.94
N LEU A 226 -21.92 17.21 -6.73
CA LEU A 226 -21.64 16.91 -8.13
C LEU A 226 -20.78 15.65 -8.26
N LEU A 227 -19.75 15.49 -7.42
CA LEU A 227 -18.92 14.28 -7.41
C LEU A 227 -19.75 13.04 -7.05
N ILE A 228 -20.62 13.14 -6.05
CA ILE A 228 -21.47 12.05 -5.56
C ILE A 228 -22.54 11.69 -6.60
N ASN A 229 -23.18 12.68 -7.24
CA ASN A 229 -24.21 12.45 -8.27
C ASN A 229 -23.63 11.89 -9.57
N ASN A 230 -22.35 12.19 -9.87
CA ASN A 230 -21.62 11.64 -11.02
C ASN A 230 -20.90 10.32 -10.71
N ALA A 231 -21.14 9.71 -9.55
CA ALA A 231 -20.59 8.40 -9.23
C ALA A 231 -21.10 7.34 -10.24
N ILE A 232 -20.23 6.39 -10.57
CA ILE A 232 -20.47 5.34 -11.57
C ILE A 232 -21.59 4.39 -11.13
N ASN A 233 -21.71 4.16 -9.82
CA ASN A 233 -22.74 3.33 -9.21
C ASN A 233 -22.95 3.70 -7.73
N GLU A 234 -23.96 3.09 -7.11
CA GLU A 234 -24.31 3.33 -5.71
C GLU A 234 -23.19 2.96 -4.73
N ASP A 235 -22.39 1.93 -5.02
CA ASP A 235 -21.26 1.55 -4.15
C ASP A 235 -20.18 2.66 -4.12
N GLN A 236 -19.89 3.29 -5.27
CA GLN A 236 -18.97 4.43 -5.33
C GLN A 236 -19.55 5.68 -4.65
N LYS A 237 -20.84 5.92 -4.84
CA LYS A 237 -21.57 7.02 -4.21
C LYS A 237 -21.50 6.93 -2.68
N GLU A 238 -21.76 5.74 -2.12
CA GLU A 238 -21.63 5.46 -0.70
C GLU A 238 -20.18 5.66 -0.23
N ALA A 239 -19.20 5.17 -1.00
CA ALA A 239 -17.78 5.33 -0.66
C ALA A 239 -17.37 6.80 -0.56
N TYR A 240 -17.75 7.65 -1.53
CA TYR A 240 -17.47 9.08 -1.49
C TYR A 240 -18.20 9.78 -0.35
N LYS A 241 -19.49 9.50 -0.15
CA LYS A 241 -20.26 10.07 0.96
C LYS A 241 -19.59 9.77 2.30
N LEU A 242 -19.32 8.50 2.59
CA LEU A 242 -18.75 8.10 3.87
C LEU A 242 -17.32 8.61 4.09
N MET A 243 -16.51 8.72 3.03
CA MET A 243 -15.18 9.31 3.13
C MET A 243 -15.25 10.83 3.38
N TYR A 244 -16.16 11.54 2.70
CA TYR A 244 -16.37 12.98 2.90
C TYR A 244 -16.81 13.29 4.33
N GLU A 245 -17.78 12.51 4.83
CA GLU A 245 -18.25 12.59 6.21
C GLU A 245 -17.13 12.37 7.24
N GLN A 246 -16.14 11.54 6.94
CA GLN A 246 -14.96 11.41 7.79
C GLN A 246 -14.03 12.62 7.68
N ILE A 247 -13.68 13.04 6.46
CA ILE A 247 -12.73 14.14 6.23
C ILE A 247 -13.23 15.45 6.85
N LYS A 248 -14.52 15.78 6.71
CA LYS A 248 -15.08 17.04 7.22
C LYS A 248 -14.98 17.19 8.76
N THR A 249 -14.85 16.08 9.48
CA THR A 249 -14.73 16.08 10.95
C THR A 249 -13.30 16.28 11.45
N LEU A 250 -12.31 16.25 10.54
CA LEU A 250 -10.91 16.34 10.92
C LEU A 250 -10.47 17.80 11.12
N PRO A 251 -9.62 18.07 12.13
CA PRO A 251 -9.09 19.42 12.35
C PRO A 251 -8.10 19.80 11.25
N LYS A 252 -7.92 21.11 11.04
CA LYS A 252 -6.81 21.61 10.21
C LYS A 252 -5.47 21.24 10.84
N LYS A 253 -4.45 21.00 10.02
CA LYS A 253 -3.10 20.62 10.46
C LYS A 253 -2.49 21.63 11.45
N SER A 254 -2.68 22.94 11.22
CA SER A 254 -2.19 23.99 12.11
C SER A 254 -2.80 23.95 13.52
N SER A 255 -4.02 23.42 13.65
CA SER A 255 -4.76 23.32 14.92
C SER A 255 -4.37 22.09 15.74
N LEU A 256 -3.46 21.24 15.26
CA LEU A 256 -3.04 20.04 16.01
C LEU A 256 -2.14 20.35 17.21
N THR A 257 -1.48 21.51 17.22
CA THR A 257 -0.63 21.93 18.33
C THR A 257 -1.49 22.15 19.59
N GLY A 258 -1.36 21.26 20.58
CA GLY A 258 -2.07 21.36 21.87
C GLY A 258 -3.29 20.44 22.05
N LEU A 259 -3.71 19.66 21.04
CA LEU A 259 -4.81 18.71 21.20
C LEU A 259 -4.35 17.40 21.84
N LYS A 260 -4.67 17.19 23.12
CA LYS A 260 -4.35 15.97 23.87
C LYS A 260 -5.05 14.76 23.23
N GLY A 261 -4.28 13.74 22.85
CA GLY A 261 -4.80 12.47 22.30
C GLY A 261 -5.01 12.45 20.78
N GLN A 262 -4.77 13.57 20.07
CA GLN A 262 -4.83 13.61 18.61
C GLN A 262 -3.64 12.87 18.01
N LYS A 263 -3.90 12.00 17.01
CA LYS A 263 -2.80 11.32 16.30
C LYS A 263 -2.23 12.27 15.24
N PHE A 264 -0.90 12.27 15.10
CA PHE A 264 -0.15 13.20 14.25
C PHE A 264 -0.68 13.36 12.81
N LEU A 265 -1.24 12.30 12.23
CA LEU A 265 -1.74 12.29 10.84
C LEU A 265 -3.28 12.37 10.72
N ASP A 266 -4.00 12.49 11.84
CA ASP A 266 -5.46 12.66 11.86
C ASP A 266 -5.82 14.14 11.64
N TYR A 267 -5.58 14.65 10.43
CA TYR A 267 -5.92 16.02 10.07
C TYR A 267 -6.53 16.11 8.68
N PHE A 268 -7.24 17.21 8.45
CA PHE A 268 -7.89 17.54 7.19
C PHE A 268 -6.86 17.53 6.05
N PRO A 269 -6.99 16.62 5.05
CA PRO A 269 -6.01 16.53 3.98
C PRO A 269 -5.91 17.81 3.18
N GLU A 270 -4.73 18.07 2.62
CA GLU A 270 -4.55 19.18 1.69
C GLU A 270 -4.80 18.69 0.25
N LYS A 271 -5.35 19.56 -0.59
CA LYS A 271 -5.42 19.30 -2.04
C LYS A 271 -4.00 19.27 -2.59
N LYS A 272 -3.61 18.13 -3.17
CA LYS A 272 -2.25 17.91 -3.67
C LYS A 272 -2.30 17.32 -5.06
N ASP A 273 -1.44 17.84 -5.91
CA ASP A 273 -1.23 17.31 -7.25
C ASP A 273 -0.13 16.25 -7.20
N PHE A 274 -0.55 15.01 -6.92
CA PHE A 274 0.26 13.81 -7.09
C PHE A 274 -0.64 12.63 -7.48
N LYS A 275 -0.04 11.62 -8.08
CA LYS A 275 -0.71 10.39 -8.51
C LYS A 275 0.11 9.18 -8.09
N ILE A 276 -0.55 8.05 -7.93
CA ILE A 276 0.10 6.76 -7.74
C ILE A 276 0.39 6.18 -9.11
N SER A 277 1.66 6.13 -9.49
CA SER A 277 2.10 5.60 -10.78
C SER A 277 1.71 4.13 -10.94
N GLU A 278 2.00 3.31 -9.92
CA GLU A 278 1.69 1.87 -9.93
C GLU A 278 1.10 1.43 -8.57
N LEU A 279 -0.04 0.74 -8.60
CA LEU A 279 -0.65 0.07 -7.45
C LEU A 279 -0.67 -1.44 -7.67
N LEU A 280 0.00 -2.21 -6.83
CA LEU A 280 0.01 -3.66 -6.86
C LEU A 280 -0.79 -4.23 -5.69
N MET A 281 -1.78 -5.07 -5.98
CA MET A 281 -2.69 -5.64 -4.99
C MET A 281 -2.57 -7.15 -4.92
N PHE A 282 -1.80 -7.66 -3.96
CA PHE A 282 -1.58 -9.10 -3.75
C PHE A 282 -2.66 -9.70 -2.88
N GLY A 283 -3.40 -10.67 -3.40
CA GLY A 283 -4.41 -11.38 -2.63
C GLY A 283 -5.49 -10.46 -2.07
N CYS A 284 -5.78 -9.32 -2.71
CA CYS A 284 -6.76 -8.38 -2.20
C CYS A 284 -8.17 -8.96 -2.38
N PRO A 285 -8.97 -9.15 -1.31
CA PRO A 285 -10.39 -9.40 -1.49
C PRO A 285 -11.03 -8.11 -2.02
N ILE A 286 -11.40 -8.08 -3.29
CA ILE A 286 -11.98 -6.88 -3.92
C ILE A 286 -13.36 -6.67 -3.31
N GLN A 287 -13.50 -5.59 -2.53
CA GLN A 287 -14.74 -5.23 -1.87
C GLN A 287 -15.61 -4.37 -2.79
N PRO A 288 -16.93 -4.64 -2.91
CA PRO A 288 -17.83 -3.84 -3.74
C PRO A 288 -17.77 -2.34 -3.44
N GLU A 289 -17.58 -1.94 -2.18
CA GLU A 289 -17.51 -0.54 -1.76
C GLU A 289 -16.22 0.17 -2.21
N THR A 290 -15.19 -0.56 -2.63
CA THR A 290 -13.93 0.03 -3.11
C THR A 290 -13.61 -0.33 -4.56
N GLU A 291 -14.26 -1.36 -5.11
CA GLU A 291 -14.06 -1.80 -6.49
C GLU A 291 -14.21 -0.64 -7.49
N PRO A 292 -15.21 0.27 -7.40
CA PRO A 292 -15.30 1.40 -8.32
C PRO A 292 -14.14 2.38 -8.27
N LEU A 293 -13.43 2.45 -7.14
CA LEU A 293 -12.31 3.37 -6.97
C LEU A 293 -11.10 2.98 -7.83
N VAL A 294 -11.04 1.74 -8.35
CA VAL A 294 -10.02 1.32 -9.32
C VAL A 294 -10.09 2.09 -10.64
N LEU A 295 -11.21 2.75 -10.94
CA LEU A 295 -11.38 3.52 -12.18
C LEU A 295 -10.96 4.99 -12.03
N ASN A 296 -10.56 5.40 -10.84
CA ASN A 296 -10.16 6.78 -10.56
C ASN A 296 -8.78 7.09 -11.16
N ASN A 297 -8.64 8.27 -11.78
CA ASN A 297 -7.42 8.72 -12.47
C ASN A 297 -6.27 9.15 -11.52
N PHE A 298 -6.46 8.99 -10.21
CA PHE A 298 -5.41 9.05 -9.20
C PHE A 298 -4.38 7.94 -9.37
N PHE A 299 -4.79 6.79 -9.92
CA PHE A 299 -3.88 5.70 -10.29
C PHE A 299 -3.45 5.84 -11.75
N GLY A 300 -2.19 5.52 -12.05
CA GLY A 300 -1.68 5.32 -13.40
C GLY A 300 -1.96 3.90 -13.87
N HIS A 301 -1.42 2.92 -13.14
CA HIS A 301 -1.60 1.49 -13.42
C HIS A 301 -1.95 0.71 -12.15
N ILE A 302 -2.96 -0.15 -12.21
CA ILE A 302 -3.34 -1.08 -11.15
C ILE A 302 -3.07 -2.52 -11.60
N TYR A 303 -2.31 -3.26 -10.81
CA TYR A 303 -2.08 -4.70 -10.96
C TYR A 303 -2.86 -5.45 -9.88
N ASN A 304 -3.93 -6.13 -10.25
CA ASN A 304 -4.67 -7.03 -9.34
C ASN A 304 -4.06 -8.44 -9.42
N ILE A 305 -3.38 -8.86 -8.37
CA ILE A 305 -2.58 -10.08 -8.33
C ILE A 305 -3.28 -11.10 -7.41
N TYR A 306 -3.62 -12.26 -7.93
CA TYR A 306 -4.36 -13.29 -7.20
C TYR A 306 -3.85 -14.70 -7.51
N SER A 307 -4.32 -15.69 -6.75
CA SER A 307 -4.03 -17.10 -6.97
C SER A 307 -5.26 -17.97 -6.71
N GLU A 308 -5.29 -19.18 -7.27
CA GLU A 308 -6.43 -20.10 -7.09
C GLU A 308 -6.48 -20.67 -5.67
N GLU A 309 -5.31 -20.92 -5.05
CA GLU A 309 -5.19 -21.43 -3.67
C GLU A 309 -5.30 -20.32 -2.60
N ASP A 310 -5.47 -19.06 -3.01
CA ASP A 310 -5.83 -18.00 -2.07
C ASP A 310 -7.33 -18.07 -1.73
N VAL A 311 -7.67 -18.91 -0.77
CA VAL A 311 -9.04 -19.05 -0.27
C VAL A 311 -9.51 -17.84 0.54
N VAL A 312 -8.60 -17.04 1.09
CA VAL A 312 -8.94 -15.90 1.96
C VAL A 312 -9.71 -14.85 1.17
N GLN A 313 -9.37 -14.65 -0.10
CA GLN A 313 -10.06 -13.71 -0.98
C GLN A 313 -11.54 -14.07 -1.23
N ASP A 314 -11.89 -15.36 -1.27
CA ASP A 314 -13.27 -15.80 -1.47
C ASP A 314 -14.06 -15.83 -0.16
N LEU A 315 -13.35 -16.02 0.96
CA LEU A 315 -13.94 -16.13 2.29
C LEU A 315 -14.17 -14.77 2.97
N ASP A 316 -13.73 -13.67 2.37
CA ASP A 316 -13.93 -12.33 2.91
C ASP A 316 -15.38 -11.84 2.71
N VAL A 317 -16.30 -12.47 3.43
CA VAL A 317 -17.69 -12.04 3.59
C VAL A 317 -17.87 -11.14 4.84
N PHE A 318 -16.82 -10.99 5.64
CA PHE A 318 -16.90 -10.45 7.00
C PHE A 318 -16.62 -8.96 7.08
N SER A 319 -15.94 -8.40 6.09
CA SER A 319 -15.46 -7.02 6.12
C SER A 319 -16.17 -6.10 5.12
N THR A 320 -17.23 -6.61 4.48
CA THR A 320 -18.06 -6.00 3.45
C THR A 320 -19.52 -6.44 3.62
N LYS A 321 -20.47 -5.60 3.18
CA LYS A 321 -21.90 -5.95 3.19
C LYS A 321 -22.27 -6.97 2.11
N LYS A 322 -21.44 -7.11 1.10
CA LYS A 322 -21.64 -7.91 -0.11
C LYS A 322 -20.43 -8.83 -0.34
N GLU A 323 -20.62 -9.93 -1.06
CA GLU A 323 -19.55 -10.90 -1.34
C GLU A 323 -18.36 -10.23 -2.06
N SER A 324 -17.16 -10.37 -1.49
CA SER A 324 -15.92 -9.93 -2.14
C SER A 324 -15.52 -10.90 -3.27
N LYS A 325 -14.59 -10.46 -4.12
CA LYS A 325 -14.11 -11.26 -5.25
C LYS A 325 -12.59 -11.21 -5.37
N LYS A 326 -11.99 -12.25 -5.94
CA LYS A 326 -10.57 -12.26 -6.35
C LYS A 326 -10.26 -11.32 -7.52
N ARG A 327 -11.27 -11.02 -8.34
CA ARG A 327 -11.13 -10.37 -9.65
C ARG A 327 -12.00 -9.13 -9.75
N LEU A 328 -11.49 -8.13 -10.45
CA LEU A 328 -12.20 -6.90 -10.79
C LEU A 328 -13.25 -7.21 -11.86
N LYS A 329 -14.52 -7.27 -11.45
CA LYS A 329 -15.67 -7.51 -12.32
C LYS A 329 -16.23 -6.21 -12.89
N ILE A 330 -15.98 -5.07 -12.26
CA ILE A 330 -16.45 -3.75 -12.72
C ILE A 330 -16.03 -3.45 -14.17
N LEU A 331 -14.88 -3.98 -14.60
CA LEU A 331 -14.37 -3.86 -15.98
C LEU A 331 -15.33 -4.40 -17.04
N LYS A 332 -16.25 -5.29 -16.66
CA LYS A 332 -17.30 -5.85 -17.55
C LYS A 332 -18.65 -5.15 -17.41
N LYS A 333 -18.84 -4.36 -16.35
CA LYS A 333 -20.12 -3.73 -16.01
C LYS A 333 -20.19 -2.27 -16.44
N VAL A 334 -19.05 -1.63 -16.64
CA VAL A 334 -18.96 -0.20 -16.94
C VAL A 334 -18.45 0.00 -18.36
N ASP A 335 -19.10 0.89 -19.10
CA ASP A 335 -18.61 1.36 -20.38
C ASP A 335 -17.40 2.28 -20.16
N LEU A 336 -16.21 1.70 -20.27
CA LEU A 336 -14.95 2.41 -20.06
C LEU A 336 -14.67 3.49 -21.11
N SER A 337 -15.40 3.53 -22.24
CA SER A 337 -15.25 4.57 -23.26
C SER A 337 -15.78 5.93 -22.79
N LYS A 338 -16.72 5.94 -21.84
CA LYS A 338 -17.29 7.16 -21.23
C LYS A 338 -16.35 7.82 -20.22
N LEU A 339 -15.28 7.15 -19.82
CA LEU A 339 -14.31 7.69 -18.86
C LEU A 339 -13.23 8.45 -19.62
N ARG A 340 -13.22 9.78 -19.50
CA ARG A 340 -12.22 10.66 -20.14
C ARG A 340 -10.78 10.27 -19.79
N THR A 341 -10.56 9.87 -18.55
CA THR A 341 -9.27 9.38 -18.05
C THR A 341 -9.52 8.20 -17.14
N LYS A 342 -8.79 7.11 -17.33
CA LYS A 342 -8.83 5.91 -16.50
C LYS A 342 -7.42 5.33 -16.33
N PRO A 343 -7.14 4.63 -15.23
CA PRO A 343 -5.90 3.88 -15.10
C PRO A 343 -5.88 2.70 -16.07
N GLU A 344 -4.67 2.24 -16.38
CA GLU A 344 -4.45 0.90 -16.91
C GLU A 344 -4.70 -0.12 -15.79
N ILE A 345 -5.38 -1.22 -16.12
CA ILE A 345 -5.72 -2.24 -15.13
C ILE A 345 -5.33 -3.59 -15.70
N THR A 346 -4.44 -4.30 -15.00
CA THR A 346 -3.99 -5.64 -15.37
C THR A 346 -4.33 -6.62 -14.26
N GLN A 347 -4.98 -7.72 -14.62
CA GLN A 347 -5.25 -8.84 -13.71
C GLN A 347 -4.21 -9.93 -13.93
N ILE A 348 -3.56 -10.37 -12.86
CA ILE A 348 -2.45 -11.32 -12.88
C ILE A 348 -2.81 -12.51 -11.98
N LYS A 349 -2.95 -13.69 -12.56
CA LYS A 349 -3.03 -14.94 -11.81
C LYS A 349 -1.63 -15.54 -11.65
N ILE A 350 -1.16 -15.73 -10.42
CA ILE A 350 0.14 -16.37 -10.14
C ILE A 350 -0.04 -17.85 -9.89
N MET A 351 0.77 -18.65 -10.57
CA MET A 351 0.93 -20.08 -10.43
C MET A 351 2.41 -20.42 -10.20
N ILE A 352 2.69 -21.50 -9.49
CA ILE A 352 4.04 -21.98 -9.21
C ILE A 352 4.15 -23.44 -9.68
N GLU A 353 5.20 -23.74 -10.46
CA GLU A 353 5.56 -25.09 -10.91
C GLU A 353 4.44 -25.91 -11.54
N ARG A 354 3.36 -25.27 -12.02
CA ARG A 354 2.26 -26.02 -12.63
C ARG A 354 2.74 -26.69 -13.91
N ASP A 355 2.65 -28.02 -13.98
CA ASP A 355 2.88 -28.75 -15.22
C ASP A 355 1.71 -28.53 -16.17
N ILE A 356 1.94 -27.60 -17.09
CA ILE A 356 1.00 -27.17 -18.10
C ILE A 356 0.60 -28.30 -19.06
N ARG A 357 1.44 -29.34 -19.23
CA ARG A 357 1.16 -30.44 -20.16
C ARG A 357 0.20 -31.48 -19.58
N LYS A 358 0.26 -31.76 -18.27
CA LYS A 358 -0.49 -32.85 -17.62
C LYS A 358 -1.93 -32.51 -17.24
N ASN A 359 -2.23 -31.24 -16.94
CA ASN A 359 -3.57 -30.81 -16.50
C ASN A 359 -4.71 -31.06 -17.51
N LYS A 360 -4.40 -31.40 -18.78
CA LYS A 360 -5.39 -31.72 -19.82
C LYS A 360 -6.22 -32.96 -19.50
N LEU A 361 -5.64 -33.99 -18.86
CA LEU A 361 -6.37 -35.25 -18.57
C LEU A 361 -7.16 -35.17 -17.25
N GLU A 362 -6.62 -34.52 -16.22
CA GLU A 362 -7.24 -34.51 -14.89
C GLU A 362 -8.41 -33.53 -14.80
N SER A 363 -8.33 -32.36 -15.44
CA SER A 363 -9.43 -31.39 -15.38
C SER A 363 -10.71 -31.87 -16.08
N GLN A 364 -10.59 -32.73 -17.11
CA GLN A 364 -11.74 -33.41 -17.72
C GLN A 364 -12.34 -34.49 -16.79
N LYS A 365 -11.51 -35.24 -16.06
CA LYS A 365 -11.98 -36.26 -15.09
C LYS A 365 -12.61 -35.65 -13.82
N ILE A 366 -12.05 -34.56 -13.30
CA ILE A 366 -12.57 -33.91 -12.09
C ILE A 366 -13.91 -33.21 -12.38
N PHE A 367 -14.08 -32.64 -13.58
CA PHE A 367 -15.35 -32.02 -13.96
C PHE A 367 -16.48 -33.06 -14.13
N SER A 368 -16.17 -34.28 -14.59
CA SER A 368 -17.15 -35.38 -14.63
C SER A 368 -17.54 -35.92 -13.25
N LEU A 369 -16.63 -35.86 -12.26
CA LEU A 369 -16.89 -36.32 -10.88
C LEU A 369 -17.62 -35.27 -10.03
N ALA A 370 -17.32 -33.98 -10.24
CA ALA A 370 -17.98 -32.90 -9.49
C ALA A 370 -19.46 -32.70 -9.89
N GLN A 371 -19.87 -33.13 -11.09
CA GLN A 371 -21.28 -33.12 -11.50
C GLN A 371 -22.10 -34.25 -10.88
N THR A 372 -21.46 -35.27 -10.30
CA THR A 372 -22.15 -36.42 -9.69
C THR A 372 -22.44 -36.24 -8.19
N GLU A 373 -21.83 -35.26 -7.51
CA GLU A 373 -21.92 -35.11 -6.06
C GLU A 373 -22.87 -33.98 -5.56
N THR A 374 -23.51 -33.20 -6.44
CA THR A 374 -24.30 -32.02 -6.02
C THR A 374 -25.80 -32.25 -5.77
N THR A 375 -26.28 -33.48 -5.65
CA THR A 375 -27.74 -33.77 -5.54
C THR A 375 -28.26 -34.22 -4.18
N THR A 376 -27.49 -34.20 -3.08
CA THR A 376 -28.06 -34.59 -1.76
C THR A 376 -27.70 -33.66 -0.60
N ASN A 377 -28.78 -33.23 0.08
CA ASN A 377 -28.88 -32.72 1.46
C ASN A 377 -28.78 -31.20 1.70
N ASN A 378 -29.94 -30.57 1.59
CA ASN A 378 -30.31 -29.32 2.26
C ASN A 378 -30.88 -29.63 3.66
N SER A 379 -30.14 -29.32 4.73
CA SER A 379 -30.64 -28.75 6.00
C SER A 379 -29.50 -28.66 7.02
N ASN A 380 -29.43 -27.55 7.75
CA ASN A 380 -28.41 -27.14 8.75
C ASN A 380 -27.09 -26.59 8.19
N HIS A 381 -27.18 -25.41 7.56
CA HIS A 381 -26.11 -24.82 6.75
C HIS A 381 -25.05 -23.98 7.51
N ASN A 382 -25.26 -23.63 8.80
CA ASN A 382 -24.37 -22.70 9.50
C ASN A 382 -23.28 -23.37 10.37
N ASP A 383 -23.57 -24.47 11.06
CA ASP A 383 -22.56 -25.14 11.92
C ASP A 383 -21.51 -25.92 11.11
N GLY A 384 -21.90 -26.43 9.93
CA GLY A 384 -21.00 -27.12 9.02
C GLY A 384 -19.97 -26.17 8.39
N PHE A 385 -20.35 -24.93 8.10
CA PHE A 385 -19.45 -23.96 7.46
C PHE A 385 -18.29 -23.57 8.39
N ILE A 386 -18.57 -23.23 9.65
CA ILE A 386 -17.54 -22.84 10.62
C ILE A 386 -16.61 -24.02 10.94
N LYS A 387 -17.14 -25.24 11.13
CA LYS A 387 -16.29 -26.43 11.30
C LYS A 387 -15.45 -26.74 10.06
N LYS A 388 -15.97 -26.56 8.85
CA LYS A 388 -15.22 -26.75 7.60
C LYS A 388 -14.13 -25.69 7.43
N LEU A 389 -14.42 -24.44 7.81
CA LEU A 389 -13.49 -23.31 7.85
C LEU A 389 -12.38 -23.51 8.90
N LEU A 390 -12.71 -24.03 10.08
CA LEU A 390 -11.75 -24.29 11.16
C LEU A 390 -11.03 -25.64 11.02
N SER A 391 -11.51 -26.53 10.15
CA SER A 391 -10.80 -27.78 9.87
C SER A 391 -9.50 -27.46 9.12
N ASN A 392 -8.38 -27.60 9.82
CA ASN A 392 -7.03 -27.40 9.27
C ASN A 392 -6.82 -28.17 7.95
N LYS A 393 -7.54 -29.27 7.72
CA LYS A 393 -7.46 -30.00 6.45
C LYS A 393 -7.96 -29.19 5.25
N VAL A 394 -9.01 -28.38 5.34
CA VAL A 394 -9.56 -27.66 4.18
C VAL A 394 -8.84 -26.33 3.91
N LEU A 395 -8.39 -25.63 4.96
CA LEU A 395 -7.58 -24.42 4.80
C LEU A 395 -6.14 -24.70 4.35
N PHE A 396 -5.62 -25.92 4.56
CA PHE A 396 -4.21 -26.24 4.30
C PHE A 396 -3.97 -27.42 3.36
N SER A 397 -4.99 -28.13 2.87
CA SER A 397 -4.81 -29.10 1.77
C SER A 397 -4.64 -28.36 0.45
N LYS A 398 -3.39 -28.11 0.07
CA LYS A 398 -3.08 -27.57 -1.25
C LYS A 398 -3.52 -28.54 -2.33
N LYS A 399 -4.44 -28.12 -3.20
CA LYS A 399 -4.77 -28.91 -4.40
C LYS A 399 -3.69 -28.74 -5.47
N THR A 400 -3.03 -27.59 -5.47
CA THR A 400 -1.95 -27.24 -6.40
C THR A 400 -0.79 -26.53 -5.69
N MET A 401 0.34 -26.39 -6.37
CA MET A 401 1.52 -25.67 -5.84
C MET A 401 1.37 -24.14 -5.86
N ASP A 402 0.23 -23.63 -6.32
CA ASP A 402 -0.06 -22.21 -6.36
C ASP A 402 0.11 -21.54 -4.98
N PRO A 403 0.51 -20.25 -4.97
CA PRO A 403 0.74 -19.55 -3.72
C PRO A 403 -0.58 -19.30 -2.99
N SER A 404 -0.61 -19.68 -1.72
CA SER A 404 -1.64 -19.28 -0.77
C SER A 404 -1.57 -17.78 -0.46
N HIS A 405 -2.59 -17.29 0.25
CA HIS A 405 -2.64 -15.90 0.73
C HIS A 405 -1.36 -15.47 1.45
N LYS A 406 -0.79 -16.35 2.28
CA LYS A 406 0.45 -16.08 3.02
C LYS A 406 1.67 -16.13 2.10
N GLU A 407 1.80 -17.12 1.24
CA GLU A 407 2.99 -17.28 0.38
C GLU A 407 3.18 -16.14 -0.63
N MET A 408 2.14 -15.35 -0.90
CA MET A 408 2.29 -14.14 -1.71
C MET A 408 3.09 -13.03 -1.01
N TRP A 409 3.11 -12.98 0.33
CA TRP A 409 3.61 -11.82 1.08
C TRP A 409 4.48 -12.13 2.31
N PHE A 410 4.28 -13.30 2.92
CA PHE A 410 4.92 -13.73 4.16
C PHE A 410 6.07 -14.69 3.90
N VAL A 411 7.17 -14.52 4.64
CA VAL A 411 8.25 -15.50 4.71
C VAL A 411 7.76 -16.75 5.42
N SER A 412 7.94 -17.90 4.77
CA SER A 412 7.57 -19.20 5.34
C SER A 412 8.74 -19.80 6.10
N TRP A 413 8.98 -19.30 7.31
CA TRP A 413 10.11 -19.74 8.14
C TRP A 413 10.08 -21.23 8.51
N GLU A 414 8.90 -21.85 8.61
CA GLU A 414 8.77 -23.26 8.99
C GLU A 414 9.34 -24.21 7.93
N LYS A 415 9.12 -23.89 6.66
CA LYS A 415 9.58 -24.71 5.54
C LYS A 415 11.10 -24.73 5.40
N SER A 416 11.78 -23.75 6.00
CA SER A 416 13.24 -23.71 6.04
C SER A 416 13.90 -24.84 6.83
N LYS A 417 13.14 -25.59 7.64
CA LYS A 417 13.67 -26.79 8.33
C LYS A 417 14.00 -27.92 7.35
N ASN A 418 13.36 -27.95 6.18
CA ASN A 418 13.69 -28.90 5.14
C ASN A 418 14.82 -28.33 4.27
N LYS A 419 16.01 -28.95 4.32
CA LYS A 419 17.16 -28.52 3.50
C LYS A 419 16.84 -28.57 1.99
N ASP A 420 15.90 -29.42 1.60
CA ASP A 420 15.48 -29.61 0.21
C ASP A 420 14.32 -28.69 -0.22
N ALA A 421 13.82 -27.83 0.69
CA ALA A 421 12.75 -26.88 0.37
C ALA A 421 13.16 -25.99 -0.80
N ASN A 422 12.32 -25.93 -1.85
CA ASN A 422 12.56 -25.08 -3.01
C ASN A 422 12.66 -23.60 -2.55
N ALA A 423 13.51 -22.79 -3.19
CA ALA A 423 13.63 -21.37 -2.82
C ALA A 423 12.31 -20.59 -2.90
N LEU A 424 11.42 -21.01 -3.81
CA LEU A 424 10.05 -20.47 -3.93
C LEU A 424 9.14 -20.82 -2.75
N GLU A 425 9.54 -21.77 -1.88
CA GLU A 425 8.75 -22.13 -0.70
C GLU A 425 8.96 -21.17 0.47
N ILE A 426 10.13 -20.53 0.56
CA ILE A 426 10.49 -19.63 1.68
C ILE A 426 10.29 -18.18 1.28
N ILE A 427 10.76 -17.79 0.09
CA ILE A 427 10.72 -16.41 -0.39
C ILE A 427 9.31 -16.10 -0.91
N PRO A 428 8.61 -15.07 -0.38
CA PRO A 428 7.26 -14.74 -0.82
C PRO A 428 7.24 -14.21 -2.26
N CYS A 429 6.10 -14.39 -2.96
CA CYS A 429 5.96 -13.97 -4.36
C CYS A 429 6.25 -12.48 -4.58
N VAL A 430 5.95 -11.61 -3.61
CA VAL A 430 6.23 -10.16 -3.69
C VAL A 430 7.70 -9.86 -4.00
N THR A 431 8.65 -10.66 -3.52
CA THR A 431 10.08 -10.47 -3.78
C THR A 431 10.41 -10.61 -5.27
N PHE A 432 9.70 -11.49 -5.99
CA PHE A 432 9.92 -11.72 -7.43
C PHE A 432 9.12 -10.77 -8.33
N MET A 433 8.39 -9.82 -7.75
CA MET A 433 7.50 -8.97 -8.52
C MET A 433 8.18 -8.11 -9.59
N PRO A 434 9.42 -7.57 -9.41
CA PRO A 434 10.08 -6.84 -10.48
C PRO A 434 10.30 -7.71 -11.73
N LEU A 435 10.59 -9.00 -11.55
CA LEU A 435 10.72 -9.97 -12.63
C LEU A 435 9.38 -10.27 -13.30
N ILE A 436 8.33 -10.44 -12.50
CA ILE A 436 6.96 -10.68 -12.99
C ILE A 436 6.47 -9.47 -13.79
N LEU A 437 6.66 -8.24 -13.30
CA LEU A 437 6.23 -7.03 -13.98
C LEU A 437 6.93 -6.85 -15.33
N ASN A 438 8.22 -7.17 -15.44
CA ASN A 438 8.91 -7.13 -16.73
C ASN A 438 8.31 -8.11 -17.74
N ALA A 439 7.95 -9.33 -17.30
CA ALA A 439 7.25 -10.29 -18.15
C ALA A 439 5.85 -9.78 -18.54
N VAL A 440 5.11 -9.19 -17.61
CA VAL A 440 3.79 -8.60 -17.84
C VAL A 440 3.85 -7.43 -18.82
N LYS A 441 4.83 -6.53 -18.71
CA LYS A 441 4.99 -5.38 -19.62
C LYS A 441 5.18 -5.82 -21.07
N SER A 442 5.86 -6.95 -21.30
CA SER A 442 5.97 -7.55 -22.64
C SER A 442 4.63 -8.07 -23.19
N MET A 443 3.71 -8.45 -22.29
CA MET A 443 2.38 -8.99 -22.61
C MET A 443 1.28 -7.93 -22.68
N ALA A 444 1.47 -6.77 -22.04
CA ALA A 444 0.45 -5.74 -21.88
C ALA A 444 -0.10 -5.22 -23.21
N LYS A 445 0.70 -5.27 -24.29
CA LYS A 445 0.27 -4.94 -25.66
C LYS A 445 -0.84 -5.85 -26.20
N PHE A 446 -0.94 -7.08 -25.69
CA PHE A 446 -1.84 -8.11 -26.22
C PHE A 446 -3.04 -8.36 -25.31
N THR A 447 -2.88 -8.19 -24.00
CA THR A 447 -3.92 -8.48 -23.02
C THR A 447 -3.64 -7.83 -21.67
N ASN A 448 -4.72 -7.47 -20.98
CA ASN A 448 -4.72 -7.01 -19.59
C ASN A 448 -5.13 -8.11 -18.59
N ASP A 449 -5.34 -9.33 -19.07
CA ASP A 449 -5.69 -10.50 -18.25
C ASP A 449 -4.63 -11.57 -18.52
N ILE A 450 -3.76 -11.80 -17.53
CA ILE A 450 -2.49 -12.54 -17.69
C ILE A 450 -2.40 -13.63 -16.63
N ASP A 451 -1.97 -14.80 -17.07
CA ASP A 451 -1.56 -15.91 -16.22
C ASP A 451 -0.02 -15.95 -16.18
N ILE A 452 0.54 -16.08 -14.97
CA ILE A 452 1.97 -16.15 -14.71
C ILE A 452 2.30 -17.51 -14.11
N ASN A 453 3.30 -18.21 -14.66
CA ASN A 453 3.85 -19.43 -14.06
C ASN A 453 5.32 -19.22 -13.69
N LEU A 454 5.63 -19.31 -12.40
CA LEU A 454 6.98 -19.26 -11.86
C LEU A 454 7.57 -20.67 -11.84
N ARG A 455 8.76 -20.84 -12.43
CA ARG A 455 9.47 -22.13 -12.44
C ARG A 455 10.94 -21.97 -12.13
N LEU A 456 11.41 -22.61 -11.07
CA LEU A 456 12.82 -22.69 -10.72
C LEU A 456 13.45 -23.90 -11.40
N THR A 457 14.36 -23.65 -12.34
CA THR A 457 15.15 -24.71 -12.99
C THR A 457 16.51 -24.87 -12.34
N ALA A 458 17.36 -25.78 -12.83
CA ALA A 458 18.73 -25.93 -12.35
C ALA A 458 19.60 -24.66 -12.49
N ARG A 459 19.26 -23.75 -13.40
CA ARG A 459 20.09 -22.57 -13.73
C ARG A 459 19.41 -21.24 -13.49
N ASN A 460 18.08 -21.17 -13.57
CA ASN A 460 17.35 -19.91 -13.56
C ASN A 460 16.01 -20.05 -12.86
N LEU A 461 15.52 -18.96 -12.28
CA LEU A 461 14.10 -18.75 -12.08
C LEU A 461 13.52 -18.16 -13.37
N LYS A 462 12.50 -18.83 -13.92
CA LYS A 462 11.81 -18.42 -15.14
C LYS A 462 10.41 -17.94 -14.82
N VAL A 463 10.02 -16.85 -15.46
CA VAL A 463 8.64 -16.34 -15.46
C VAL A 463 8.08 -16.51 -16.85
N TYR A 464 7.02 -17.30 -16.96
CA TYR A 464 6.23 -17.46 -18.17
C TYR A 464 4.98 -16.62 -18.05
N ALA A 465 4.75 -15.72 -19.00
CA ALA A 465 3.55 -14.90 -19.06
C ALA A 465 2.73 -15.24 -20.30
N PHE A 466 1.43 -15.46 -20.11
CA PHE A 466 0.51 -15.79 -21.20
C PHE A 466 -0.87 -15.23 -20.94
N LYS A 467 -1.68 -15.11 -21.98
CA LYS A 467 -3.05 -14.62 -21.87
C LYS A 467 -3.89 -15.57 -21.02
N HIS A 468 -4.69 -14.99 -20.14
CA HIS A 468 -5.56 -15.76 -19.25
C HIS A 468 -6.45 -16.74 -20.03
N LYS A 469 -6.50 -18.00 -19.60
CA LYS A 469 -7.24 -19.12 -20.23
C LYS A 469 -6.82 -19.49 -21.66
N GLU A 470 -5.79 -18.87 -22.23
CA GLU A 470 -5.29 -19.28 -23.54
C GLU A 470 -4.47 -20.57 -23.43
N LYS A 471 -4.51 -21.40 -24.49
CA LYS A 471 -3.66 -22.59 -24.59
C LYS A 471 -2.20 -22.15 -24.57
N ILE A 472 -1.47 -22.64 -23.57
CA ILE A 472 -0.15 -22.16 -23.26
C ILE A 472 0.85 -22.62 -24.33
N LYS A 473 1.41 -21.67 -25.07
CA LYS A 473 2.62 -21.87 -25.86
C LYS A 473 3.80 -21.38 -25.01
N MET A 474 4.48 -22.29 -24.30
CA MET A 474 5.57 -21.96 -23.34
C MET A 474 6.80 -21.27 -23.97
N THR A 475 6.78 -21.01 -25.27
CA THR A 475 7.88 -20.38 -26.01
C THR A 475 7.77 -18.86 -26.08
N THR A 476 6.63 -18.26 -25.75
CA THR A 476 6.43 -16.81 -25.88
C THR A 476 6.51 -16.11 -24.52
N ASN A 477 7.29 -15.02 -24.45
CA ASN A 477 7.39 -14.09 -23.31
C ASN A 477 7.91 -14.71 -22.00
N LYS A 478 9.21 -14.99 -22.02
CA LYS A 478 9.98 -15.56 -20.91
C LYS A 478 10.94 -14.50 -20.35
N MET A 479 10.82 -14.23 -19.06
CA MET A 479 11.84 -13.50 -18.31
C MET A 479 12.60 -14.45 -17.38
N THR A 480 13.88 -14.17 -17.13
CA THR A 480 14.71 -15.01 -16.26
C THR A 480 15.62 -14.22 -15.36
N VAL A 481 15.85 -14.74 -14.16
CA VAL A 481 17.01 -14.37 -13.34
C VAL A 481 17.83 -15.62 -13.03
N PRO A 482 19.16 -15.47 -12.89
CA PRO A 482 20.04 -16.56 -12.48
C PRO A 482 19.60 -17.18 -11.16
N ARG A 483 19.69 -18.51 -11.05
CA ARG A 483 19.32 -19.24 -9.83
C ARG A 483 20.21 -18.89 -8.65
N ASN A 484 21.50 -18.65 -8.86
CA ASN A 484 22.42 -18.23 -7.81
C ASN A 484 22.01 -16.92 -7.14
N LEU A 485 21.37 -15.98 -7.86
CA LEU A 485 20.80 -14.77 -7.25
C LEU A 485 19.65 -15.14 -6.30
N VAL A 486 18.73 -16.00 -6.74
CA VAL A 486 17.59 -16.46 -5.92
C VAL A 486 18.07 -17.23 -4.68
N ASP A 487 19.03 -18.14 -4.87
CA ASP A 487 19.64 -18.91 -3.78
C ASP A 487 20.41 -17.99 -2.83
N SER A 488 21.11 -16.96 -3.33
CA SER A 488 21.76 -15.96 -2.47
C SER A 488 20.76 -15.16 -1.63
N ILE A 489 19.61 -14.75 -2.22
CA ILE A 489 18.56 -14.06 -1.47
C ILE A 489 17.98 -14.98 -0.41
N LYS A 490 17.71 -16.26 -0.75
CA LYS A 490 17.23 -17.28 0.19
C LYS A 490 18.19 -17.41 1.37
N THR A 491 19.47 -17.66 1.11
CA THR A 491 20.48 -17.87 2.15
C THR A 491 20.56 -16.67 3.10
N LYS A 492 20.66 -15.46 2.55
CA LYS A 492 20.72 -14.23 3.37
C LYS A 492 19.43 -13.99 4.13
N LEU A 493 18.27 -14.28 3.55
CA LEU A 493 16.99 -14.17 4.26
C LEU A 493 16.90 -15.17 5.43
N LEU A 494 17.47 -16.37 5.29
CA LEU A 494 17.47 -17.37 6.36
C LEU A 494 18.29 -16.95 7.57
N GLU A 495 19.30 -16.09 7.42
CA GLU A 495 20.02 -15.51 8.55
C GLU A 495 19.11 -14.69 9.45
N TRP A 496 18.02 -14.13 8.91
CA TRP A 496 17.04 -13.29 9.61
C TRP A 496 15.91 -14.08 10.27
N ARG A 497 15.92 -15.40 10.13
CA ARG A 497 14.96 -16.31 10.73
C ARG A 497 14.88 -16.10 12.26
N PRO A 498 13.70 -15.89 12.88
CA PRO A 498 13.58 -15.84 14.33
C PRO A 498 14.09 -17.12 15.02
N GLU A 499 14.62 -17.00 16.23
CA GLU A 499 15.14 -18.16 16.98
C GLU A 499 14.03 -19.13 17.38
N ASP A 500 12.84 -18.62 17.69
CA ASP A 500 11.68 -19.41 18.10
C ASP A 500 10.52 -19.26 17.11
N ILE A 501 10.34 -20.27 16.25
CA ILE A 501 9.30 -20.33 15.20
C ILE A 501 8.44 -21.58 15.41
N SER A 502 8.04 -21.87 16.63
CA SER A 502 6.98 -22.86 16.79
C SER A 502 5.65 -22.23 16.37
N VAL A 503 4.94 -22.89 15.43
CA VAL A 503 3.54 -22.57 15.07
C VAL A 503 2.68 -22.46 16.34
N THR A 504 2.94 -23.39 17.27
CA THR A 504 2.34 -23.47 18.60
C THR A 504 2.47 -22.14 19.32
N LYS A 505 3.66 -21.52 19.36
CA LYS A 505 3.85 -20.20 19.98
C LYS A 505 3.07 -19.09 19.30
N GLN A 506 2.88 -19.09 17.98
CA GLN A 506 2.04 -18.05 17.34
C GLN A 506 0.58 -18.13 17.79
N PHE A 507 0.02 -19.36 17.82
CA PHE A 507 -1.34 -19.58 18.30
C PHE A 507 -1.46 -19.34 19.79
N ASP A 508 -0.48 -19.78 20.58
CA ASP A 508 -0.46 -19.58 22.02
C ASP A 508 -0.29 -18.11 22.36
N THR A 509 0.54 -17.36 21.65
CA THR A 509 0.65 -15.91 21.78
C THR A 509 -0.70 -15.23 21.52
N ILE A 510 -1.42 -15.64 20.47
CA ILE A 510 -2.78 -15.13 20.21
C ILE A 510 -3.74 -15.48 21.35
N LYS A 511 -3.75 -16.74 21.79
CA LYS A 511 -4.59 -17.20 22.90
C LYS A 511 -4.27 -16.46 24.20
N ASN A 512 -2.99 -16.26 24.50
CA ASN A 512 -2.49 -15.53 25.66
C ASN A 512 -2.92 -14.06 25.60
N TYR A 513 -2.89 -13.43 24.42
CA TYR A 513 -3.43 -12.08 24.26
C TYR A 513 -4.93 -12.01 24.53
N GLN A 514 -5.69 -13.04 24.14
CA GLN A 514 -7.12 -13.15 24.42
C GLN A 514 -7.39 -13.39 25.91
N ALA A 515 -6.64 -14.27 26.57
CA ALA A 515 -6.83 -14.60 27.99
C ALA A 515 -6.55 -13.42 28.94
N GLN A 516 -5.72 -12.47 28.51
CA GLN A 516 -5.38 -11.25 29.26
C GLN A 516 -6.35 -10.07 29.02
N ASN A 517 -7.45 -10.24 28.28
CA ASN A 517 -8.36 -9.16 27.88
C ASN A 517 -9.73 -9.29 28.54
#